data_AF-A0A1A6GQ11-F1
#
_entry.id   AF-A0A1A6GQ11-F1
#
_cell.length_a   1.000
_cell.length_b   1.000
_cell.length_c   1.000
_cell.angle_alpha   90.00
_cell.angle_beta   90.00
_cell.angle_gamma   90.00
#
_symmetry.space_group_name_H-M   'P 1'
#
loop_
_entity.id
_entity.type
_entity.pdbx_description
1 polymer ?
#
loop_
_entity_poly.entity_id
_entity_poly.type
_entity_poly.pdbx_seq_one_letter_code
_entity_poly.pdbx_strand_id
1 'polypeptide(L)' 'VVQANTVDERTNFLVEEYSTSGRLDNITQVMSLHTQYLESFLRSQFYMLRMDGPLPLPDRHYIAIM' A
#
# COMPACT_ATOMS: atom_id res chain seq x y z
N VAL A 1 -1.43 19.63 -18.36
CA VAL A 1 -0.84 19.57 -16.99
C VAL A 1 -1.91 19.67 -15.88
N VAL A 2 -3.11 20.20 -16.13
CA VAL A 2 -4.15 20.41 -15.08
C VAL A 2 -4.85 19.12 -14.59
N GLN A 3 -4.81 18.03 -15.36
CA GLN A 3 -5.61 16.83 -15.08
C GLN A 3 -4.98 15.87 -14.04
N ALA A 4 -3.68 15.99 -13.76
CA ALA A 4 -3.01 15.15 -12.76
C ALA A 4 -3.41 15.53 -11.32
N ASN A 5 -3.53 16.83 -11.06
CA ASN A 5 -3.80 17.34 -9.70
C ASN A 5 -5.17 16.90 -9.14
N THR A 6 -6.20 16.77 -9.99
CA THR A 6 -7.54 16.39 -9.53
C THR A 6 -7.68 14.90 -9.22
N VAL A 7 -6.83 14.06 -9.81
CA VAL A 7 -6.77 12.63 -9.51
C VAL A 7 -6.03 12.43 -8.19
N ASP A 8 -4.93 13.14 -7.99
CA ASP A 8 -4.15 13.12 -6.75
C ASP A 8 -4.98 13.62 -5.55
N GLU A 9 -5.82 14.64 -5.73
CA GLU A 9 -6.72 15.11 -4.67
C GLU A 9 -7.77 14.06 -4.26
N ARG A 10 -8.34 13.34 -5.23
CA ARG A 10 -9.32 12.28 -4.96
C ARG A 10 -8.69 11.07 -4.29
N THR A 11 -7.47 10.69 -4.71
CA THR A 11 -6.75 9.58 -4.07
C THR A 11 -6.34 9.94 -2.65
N ASN A 12 -5.88 11.18 -2.41
CA ASN A 12 -5.60 11.69 -1.07
C ASN A 12 -6.83 11.64 -0.15
N PHE A 13 -7.99 12.08 -0.64
CA PHE A 13 -9.24 12.05 0.12
C PHE A 13 -9.68 10.63 0.49
N LEU A 14 -9.62 9.69 -0.46
CA LEU A 14 -9.93 8.29 -0.20
C LEU A 14 -8.96 7.70 0.83
N VAL A 15 -7.67 7.99 0.68
CA VAL A 15 -6.64 7.52 1.62
C VAL A 15 -6.91 8.03 3.04
N GLU A 16 -7.32 9.28 3.20
CA GLU A 16 -7.69 9.85 4.50
C GLU A 16 -8.95 9.18 5.11
N GLU A 17 -9.98 8.91 4.29
CA GLU A 17 -11.18 8.16 4.69
C GLU A 17 -10.82 6.74 5.17
N TYR A 18 -9.99 6.03 4.41
CA TYR A 18 -9.57 4.68 4.78
C TYR A 18 -8.71 4.66 6.06
N SER A 19 -7.83 5.65 6.24
CA SER A 19 -6.99 5.79 7.43
C SER A 19 -7.79 6.10 8.70
N THR A 20 -8.92 6.78 8.59
CA THR A 20 -9.82 7.08 9.73
C THR A 20 -10.83 5.98 10.00
N SER A 21 -11.14 5.14 9.00
CA SER A 21 -12.10 4.04 9.12
C SER A 21 -11.63 2.83 9.95
N GLY A 22 -10.33 2.75 10.29
CA GLY A 22 -9.73 1.60 10.99
C GLY A 22 -9.66 0.31 10.16
N ARG A 23 -9.95 0.39 8.84
CA ARG A 23 -9.93 -0.76 7.91
C ARG A 23 -8.53 -1.04 7.34
N LEU A 24 -7.59 -0.12 7.54
CA LEU A 24 -6.18 -0.28 7.17
C LEU A 24 -5.39 -0.86 8.34
N ASP A 25 -4.39 -1.69 8.03
CA ASP A 25 -3.41 -2.08 9.04
C ASP A 25 -2.58 -0.87 9.49
N ASN A 26 -2.01 -0.97 10.70
CA ASN A 26 -1.27 0.13 11.33
C ASN A 26 -0.10 0.63 10.46
N ILE A 27 0.57 -0.24 9.71
CA ILE A 27 1.70 0.15 8.86
C ILE A 27 1.18 0.96 7.68
N THR A 28 0.17 0.47 6.98
CA THR A 28 -0.46 1.16 5.85
C THR A 28 -1.03 2.51 6.28
N GLN A 29 -1.60 2.62 7.50
CA GLN A 29 -2.06 3.90 8.05
C GLN A 29 -0.92 4.91 8.19
N VAL A 30 0.25 4.52 8.69
CA VAL A 30 1.42 5.42 8.80
C VAL A 30 1.96 5.79 7.42
N MET A 31 2.04 4.82 6.50
CA MET A 31 2.54 5.08 5.13
C MET A 31 1.61 6.00 4.34
N SER A 32 0.32 6.04 4.71
CA SER A 32 -0.69 6.88 4.07
C SER A 32 -0.44 8.39 4.20
N LEU A 33 0.41 8.81 5.15
CA LEU A 33 0.85 10.21 5.30
C LEU A 33 1.60 10.72 4.06
N HIS A 34 2.10 9.82 3.21
CA HIS A 34 2.79 10.14 1.97
C HIS A 34 2.24 9.30 0.81
N THR A 35 1.21 9.79 0.12
CA THR A 35 0.46 9.05 -0.91
C THR A 35 1.34 8.49 -2.04
N GLN A 36 2.34 9.25 -2.49
CA GLN A 36 3.28 8.79 -3.52
C GLN A 36 4.16 7.63 -3.03
N TYR A 37 4.54 7.66 -1.75
CA TYR A 37 5.26 6.56 -1.12
C TYR A 37 4.35 5.36 -0.88
N LEU A 38 3.11 5.61 -0.44
CA LEU A 38 2.10 4.58 -0.20
C LEU A 38 1.86 3.72 -1.45
N GLU A 39 1.76 4.33 -2.63
CA GLU A 39 1.60 3.59 -3.88
C GLU A 39 2.77 2.61 -4.10
N SER A 40 4.00 3.11 -3.96
CA SER A 40 5.21 2.30 -4.11
C SER A 40 5.28 1.19 -3.07
N PHE A 41 4.96 1.50 -1.81
CA PHE A 41 4.92 0.56 -0.70
C PHE A 41 3.93 -0.58 -0.95
N LEU A 42 2.67 -0.27 -1.27
CA LEU A 42 1.63 -1.26 -1.53
C LEU A 42 1.96 -2.13 -2.73
N ARG A 43 2.51 -1.53 -3.79
CA ARG A 43 2.96 -2.24 -4.99
C ARG A 43 4.04 -3.25 -4.63
N SER A 44 5.08 -2.84 -3.91
CA SER A 44 6.16 -3.73 -3.47
C SER A 44 5.66 -4.83 -2.52
N GLN A 45 4.84 -4.48 -1.53
CA GLN A 45 4.28 -5.45 -0.58
C GLN A 45 3.45 -6.52 -1.32
N PHE A 46 2.62 -6.10 -2.28
CA PHE A 46 1.81 -7.00 -3.09
C PHE A 46 2.67 -7.95 -3.93
N TYR A 47 3.69 -7.43 -4.62
CA TYR A 47 4.60 -8.25 -5.42
C TYR A 47 5.37 -9.27 -4.60
N MET A 48 5.83 -8.90 -3.41
CA MET A 48 6.64 -9.79 -2.58
C MET A 48 5.80 -10.85 -1.86
N LEU A 49 4.62 -10.51 -1.37
CA LEU A 49 3.86 -11.39 -0.50
C LEU A 49 2.72 -12.13 -1.21
N ARG A 50 2.08 -11.51 -2.20
CA ARG A 50 0.82 -12.01 -2.78
C ARG A 50 0.93 -12.48 -4.22
N MET A 51 1.74 -11.84 -5.04
CA MET A 51 1.87 -12.23 -6.44
C MET A 51 2.60 -13.57 -6.60
N ASP A 52 2.34 -14.25 -7.71
CA ASP A 52 3.12 -15.40 -8.12
C ASP A 52 4.59 -14.99 -8.33
N GLY A 53 5.49 -15.84 -7.86
CA GLY A 53 6.91 -15.58 -7.87
C GLY A 53 7.69 -16.88 -7.72
N PRO A 54 9.04 -16.81 -7.66
CA PRO A 54 9.89 -17.99 -7.63
C PRO A 54 9.77 -18.81 -6.33
N LEU A 55 9.24 -18.21 -5.26
CA LEU A 55 9.07 -18.84 -3.96
C LEU A 55 7.60 -19.15 -3.67
N PRO A 56 7.26 -20.31 -3.08
CA PRO A 56 5.92 -20.62 -2.59
C PRO A 56 5.39 -19.58 -1.58
N LEU A 57 4.08 -19.37 -1.56
CA LEU A 57 3.41 -18.41 -0.66
C LEU A 57 3.80 -18.58 0.83
N PRO A 58 3.83 -19.81 1.40
CA PRO A 58 4.19 -19.99 2.80
C PRO A 58 5.64 -19.60 3.08
N ASP A 59 6.57 -19.95 2.19
CA ASP A 59 8.00 -19.67 2.35
C ASP A 59 8.27 -18.16 2.34
N ARG A 60 7.55 -17.39 1.52
CA ARG A 60 7.64 -15.93 1.49
C ARG A 60 7.24 -15.30 2.83
N HIS A 61 6.18 -15.81 3.45
CA HIS A 61 5.74 -15.33 4.77
C HIS A 61 6.67 -15.83 5.88
N TYR A 62 7.22 -17.04 5.75
CA TYR A 62 8.20 -17.56 6.69
C TYR A 62 9.47 -16.70 6.73
N ILE A 63 10.00 -16.33 5.55
CA ILE A 63 11.16 -15.40 5.44
C ILE A 63 10.84 -14.04 6.06
N ALA A 64 9.62 -13.53 5.93
CA ALA A 64 9.23 -12.25 6.51
C ALA A 64 9.16 -12.26 8.06
N ILE A 65 9.09 -13.45 8.68
CA ILE A 65 9.07 -13.63 10.14
C ILE A 65 10.49 -13.79 10.71
N MET A 66 11.42 -14.38 9.94
CA MET A 66 12.81 -14.62 10.34
C MET A 66 13.62 -13.33 10.45
#